data_AF-A0A0D7BKX0-F1
#
_entry.id   AF-A0A0D7BKX0-F1
#
_cell.length_a   1.000
_cell.length_b   1.000
_cell.length_c   1.000
_cell.angle_alpha   90.00
_cell.angle_beta   90.00
_cell.angle_gamma   90.00
#
_symmetry.space_group_name_H-M   'P 1'
#
loop_
_entity.id
_entity.type
_entity.pdbx_description
1 polymer ?
#
loop_
_entity_poly.entity_id
_entity_poly.type
_entity_poly.pdbx_seq_one_letter_code
_entity_poly.pdbx_strand_id
1 'polypeptide(L)'
;MYRSYQLEVIQHPEKTAEFRNAHLSRLPLNPPLIVRLIVRDTSGNLVMPEVEIPFLLAHLSLYSEDGQTRLDDPGQWGEDGPPLLYGNLVASLDILEDAPGRQGLFFVFPDVSVRWEGRYQLQLTLMRISR
;
A
#
# COMPACT_ATOMS: atom_id res chain seq x y z
N MET A 1 3.52 -7.89 26.02
CA MET A 1 2.77 -8.92 25.27
C MET A 1 2.91 -8.62 23.79
N TYR A 2 3.38 -9.57 23.00
CA TYR A 2 3.60 -9.38 21.56
C TYR A 2 2.29 -9.69 20.80
N ARG A 3 1.90 -8.80 19.88
CA ARG A 3 0.80 -9.04 18.93
C ARG A 3 1.42 -9.47 17.60
N SER A 4 0.69 -10.28 16.83
CA SER A 4 1.05 -10.56 15.44
C SER A 4 0.22 -9.69 14.50
N TYR A 5 0.88 -9.18 13.46
CA TYR A 5 0.29 -8.33 12.44
C TYR A 5 0.48 -8.99 11.09
N GLN A 6 -0.61 -9.21 10.37
CA GLN A 6 -0.59 -9.84 9.06
C GLN A 6 -1.34 -8.93 8.07
N LEU A 7 -0.71 -8.69 6.94
CA LEU A 7 -1.31 -7.98 5.81
C LEU A 7 -1.87 -9.00 4.83
N GLU A 8 -3.09 -8.78 4.37
CA GLU A 8 -3.75 -9.62 3.37
C GLU A 8 -4.31 -8.73 2.27
N VAL A 9 -3.87 -8.95 1.05
CA VAL A 9 -4.38 -8.21 -0.11
C VAL A 9 -5.79 -8.72 -0.43
N ILE A 10 -6.77 -7.84 -0.35
CA ILE A 10 -8.18 -8.14 -0.65
C ILE A 10 -8.51 -7.78 -2.09
N GLN A 11 -7.88 -6.73 -2.61
CA GLN A 11 -8.03 -6.30 -4.00
C GLN A 11 -6.66 -5.99 -4.59
N HIS A 12 -6.27 -6.74 -5.62
CA HIS A 12 -5.04 -6.50 -6.36
C HIS A 12 -5.26 -5.45 -7.45
N PRO A 13 -4.31 -4.50 -7.63
CA PRO A 13 -4.32 -3.67 -8.82
C PRO A 13 -3.92 -4.48 -10.04
N GLU A 14 -4.63 -4.29 -11.14
CA GLU A 14 -4.41 -5.06 -12.37
C GLU A 14 -3.68 -4.24 -13.43
N LYS A 15 -4.04 -2.96 -13.55
CA LYS A 15 -3.51 -2.08 -14.59
C LYS A 15 -3.57 -0.61 -14.21
N THR A 16 -2.74 0.17 -14.86
CA THR A 16 -2.75 1.64 -14.87
C THR A 16 -2.27 2.11 -16.24
N ALA A 17 -2.41 3.40 -16.54
CA ALA A 17 -1.71 3.99 -17.68
C ALA A 17 -0.43 4.68 -17.19
N GLU A 18 0.66 4.54 -17.95
CA GLU A 18 1.81 5.41 -17.82
C GLU A 18 1.40 6.86 -18.11
N PHE A 19 2.03 7.83 -17.44
CA PHE A 19 1.73 9.24 -17.64
C PHE A 19 2.95 10.07 -18.03
N ARG A 20 4.18 9.55 -17.87
CA ARG A 20 5.43 10.25 -18.21
C ARG A 20 5.50 11.63 -17.54
N ASN A 21 5.23 12.71 -18.28
CA ASN A 21 5.19 14.09 -17.77
C ASN A 21 3.76 14.68 -17.73
N ALA A 22 2.74 13.93 -18.17
CA ALA A 22 1.34 14.36 -18.27
C ALA A 22 0.58 14.14 -16.94
N HIS A 23 0.98 14.86 -15.89
CA HIS A 23 0.45 14.69 -14.53
C HIS A 23 -1.08 14.80 -14.42
N LEU A 24 -1.71 15.67 -15.23
CA LEU A 24 -3.16 15.91 -15.19
C LEU A 24 -3.99 14.81 -15.89
N SER A 25 -3.35 13.96 -16.69
CA SER A 25 -4.01 12.89 -17.44
C SER A 25 -3.68 11.50 -16.90
N ARG A 26 -3.08 11.43 -15.71
CA ARG A 26 -2.73 10.17 -15.08
C ARG A 26 -3.99 9.37 -14.76
N LEU A 27 -3.91 8.07 -14.96
CA LEU A 27 -4.92 7.13 -14.47
C LEU A 27 -4.33 6.44 -13.23
N PRO A 28 -5.08 6.31 -12.13
CA PRO A 28 -4.62 5.53 -10.99
C PRO A 28 -4.68 4.04 -11.31
N LEU A 29 -4.05 3.25 -10.45
CA LEU A 29 -4.20 1.80 -10.40
C LEU A 29 -5.69 1.44 -10.37
N ASN A 30 -6.06 0.53 -11.26
CA ASN A 30 -7.43 0.04 -11.40
C ASN A 30 -7.43 -1.49 -11.45
N PRO A 31 -8.19 -2.16 -10.57
CA PRO A 31 -8.88 -1.57 -9.41
C PRO A 31 -7.86 -1.07 -8.35
N PRO A 32 -8.26 -0.20 -7.40
CA PRO A 32 -7.32 0.32 -6.39
C PRO A 32 -6.82 -0.80 -5.45
N LEU A 33 -5.64 -0.65 -4.88
CA LEU A 33 -5.12 -1.63 -3.92
C LEU A 33 -5.86 -1.49 -2.58
N ILE A 34 -6.42 -2.61 -2.11
CA ILE A 34 -7.06 -2.71 -0.79
C ILE A 34 -6.41 -3.84 -0.01
N VAL A 35 -5.95 -3.53 1.20
CA VAL A 35 -5.27 -4.49 2.08
C VAL A 35 -5.97 -4.52 3.43
N ARG A 36 -6.29 -5.72 3.91
CA ARG A 36 -6.79 -5.97 5.26
C ARG A 36 -5.63 -6.16 6.23
N LEU A 37 -5.69 -5.51 7.39
CA LEU A 37 -4.84 -5.78 8.52
C LEU A 37 -5.52 -6.79 9.45
N ILE A 38 -4.85 -7.91 9.70
CA ILE A 38 -5.27 -8.90 10.68
C ILE A 38 -4.33 -8.79 11.88
N VAL A 39 -4.89 -8.52 13.06
CA VAL A 39 -4.14 -8.44 14.32
C VAL A 39 -4.59 -9.57 15.23
N ARG A 40 -3.63 -10.34 15.74
CA ARG A 40 -3.89 -11.42 16.72
C ARG A 40 -3.12 -11.21 18.01
N ASP A 41 -3.76 -11.56 19.12
CA ASP A 41 -3.11 -11.64 20.44
C ASP A 41 -2.16 -12.86 20.53
N THR A 42 -1.53 -13.03 21.69
CA THR A 42 -0.63 -14.17 21.97
C THR A 42 -1.33 -15.53 21.97
N SER A 43 -2.64 -15.53 22.12
CA SER A 43 -3.49 -16.72 22.10
C SER A 43 -4.02 -17.03 20.70
N GLY A 44 -3.72 -16.19 19.70
CA GLY A 44 -4.16 -16.34 18.31
C GLY A 44 -5.55 -15.76 18.03
N ASN A 45 -6.19 -15.10 19.00
CA ASN A 45 -7.51 -14.51 18.80
C ASN A 45 -7.41 -13.20 18.02
N LEU A 46 -8.38 -12.94 17.15
CA LEU A 46 -8.51 -11.66 16.46
C LEU A 46 -8.80 -10.54 17.47
N VAL A 47 -8.08 -9.43 17.37
CA VAL A 47 -8.24 -8.28 18.26
C VAL A 47 -8.24 -6.97 17.49
N MET A 48 -8.99 -5.98 17.98
CA MET A 48 -8.96 -4.62 17.46
C MET A 48 -8.00 -3.77 18.31
N PRO A 49 -6.91 -3.23 17.73
CA PRO A 49 -5.91 -2.50 18.50
C PRO A 49 -6.28 -1.01 18.60
N GLU A 50 -7.44 -0.65 19.16
CA GLU A 50 -8.04 0.71 19.11
C GLU A 50 -7.05 1.86 19.39
N VAL A 51 -6.20 1.70 20.41
CA VAL A 51 -5.19 2.72 20.79
C VAL A 51 -4.06 2.86 19.76
N GLU A 52 -3.75 1.81 19.00
CA GLU A 52 -2.68 1.80 18.00
C GLU A 52 -3.16 2.27 16.63
N ILE A 53 -4.47 2.21 16.32
CA ILE A 53 -5.04 2.54 15.00
C ILE A 53 -4.50 3.86 14.44
N PRO A 54 -4.50 4.99 15.18
CA PRO A 54 -4.04 6.28 14.65
C PRO A 54 -2.54 6.33 14.31
N PHE A 55 -1.77 5.32 14.76
CA PHE A 55 -0.32 5.25 14.63
C PHE A 55 0.13 4.18 13.63
N LEU A 56 -0.79 3.37 13.10
CA LEU A 56 -0.50 2.35 12.11
C LEU A 56 -0.69 2.93 10.71
N LEU A 57 0.40 2.94 9.94
CA LEU A 57 0.46 3.44 8.57
C LEU A 57 0.96 2.33 7.66
N ALA A 58 0.53 2.35 6.41
CA ALA A 58 1.08 1.49 5.37
C ALA A 58 1.71 2.35 4.26
N HIS A 59 2.93 2.00 3.83
CA HIS A 59 3.62 2.65 2.73
C HIS A 59 3.80 1.70 1.54
N LEU A 60 3.66 2.22 0.33
CA LEU A 60 3.90 1.50 -0.91
C LEU A 60 5.27 1.80 -1.52
N SER A 61 5.94 0.73 -1.93
CA SER A 61 7.16 0.80 -2.73
C SER A 61 7.00 0.01 -4.02
N LEU A 62 7.72 0.43 -5.07
CA LEU A 62 7.68 -0.21 -6.38
C LEU A 62 8.85 -1.18 -6.50
N TYR A 63 8.56 -2.37 -6.98
CA TYR A 63 9.56 -3.39 -7.27
C TYR A 63 9.46 -3.83 -8.73
N SER A 64 10.56 -4.39 -9.24
CA SER A 64 10.61 -5.10 -10.52
C SER A 64 9.57 -6.22 -10.60
N GLU A 65 9.26 -6.68 -11.82
CA GLU A 65 8.29 -7.77 -12.07
C GLU A 65 8.57 -9.02 -11.22
N ASP A 66 9.84 -9.34 -10.99
CA ASP A 66 10.31 -10.48 -10.18
C ASP A 66 10.34 -10.22 -8.66
N GLY A 67 10.00 -9.00 -8.23
CA GLY A 67 9.98 -8.60 -6.82
C GLY A 67 11.36 -8.48 -6.15
N GLN A 68 12.46 -8.58 -6.90
CA GLN A 68 13.81 -8.62 -6.31
C GLN A 68 14.43 -7.23 -6.13
N THR A 69 14.12 -6.30 -7.03
CA THR A 69 14.76 -4.99 -7.07
C THR A 69 13.75 -3.90 -6.79
N ARG A 70 14.03 -3.11 -5.75
CA ARG A 70 13.27 -1.91 -5.43
C ARG A 70 13.60 -0.81 -6.45
N LEU A 71 12.58 -0.19 -7.03
CA LEU A 71 12.70 0.76 -8.16
C LEU A 71 12.34 2.21 -7.78
N ASP A 72 11.80 2.44 -6.60
CA ASP A 72 11.55 3.78 -6.04
C ASP A 72 12.78 4.39 -5.32
N ASP A 73 13.94 3.74 -5.42
CA ASP A 73 15.22 4.27 -4.92
C ASP A 73 15.84 5.25 -5.95
N PRO A 74 16.12 6.51 -5.57
CA PRO A 74 16.67 7.54 -6.47
C PRO A 74 17.93 7.13 -7.24
N GLY A 75 18.71 6.16 -6.73
CA GLY A 75 19.98 5.76 -7.34
C GLY A 75 19.86 5.02 -8.68
N GLN A 76 18.70 4.43 -9.02
CA GLN A 76 18.58 3.54 -10.18
C GLN A 76 18.25 4.23 -11.51
N TRP A 77 17.63 5.42 -11.48
CA TRP A 77 17.22 6.18 -12.67
C TRP A 77 18.02 7.49 -12.85
N GLY A 78 19.15 7.58 -12.14
CA GLY A 78 19.97 8.79 -12.00
C GLY A 78 19.50 9.64 -10.82
N GLU A 79 20.44 10.24 -10.08
CA GLU A 79 20.16 11.03 -8.88
C GLU A 79 19.18 12.20 -9.10
N ASP A 80 18.94 12.58 -10.37
CA ASP A 80 18.05 13.68 -10.79
C ASP A 80 16.72 13.21 -11.45
N GLY A 81 16.46 11.91 -11.52
CA GLY A 81 15.26 11.36 -12.16
C GLY A 81 13.98 11.54 -11.32
N PRO A 82 12.81 11.82 -11.93
CA PRO A 82 11.56 11.89 -11.17
C PRO A 82 11.13 10.50 -10.68
N PRO A 83 10.42 10.40 -9.54
CA PRO A 83 9.99 9.12 -8.99
C PRO A 83 9.02 8.38 -9.92
N LEU A 84 9.12 7.04 -9.91
CA LEU A 84 8.27 6.14 -10.69
C LEU A 84 6.86 6.04 -10.14
N LEU A 85 6.71 5.90 -8.82
CA LEU A 85 5.43 5.94 -8.14
C LEU A 85 5.00 7.39 -7.91
N TYR A 86 3.72 7.64 -8.10
CA TYR A 86 3.12 8.96 -7.92
C TYR A 86 1.75 8.85 -7.25
N GLY A 87 1.37 9.87 -6.48
CA GLY A 87 0.09 9.95 -5.78
C GLY A 87 0.23 9.69 -4.27
N ASN A 88 -0.81 9.14 -3.65
CA ASN A 88 -0.88 8.84 -2.24
C ASN A 88 -0.27 7.46 -1.94
N LEU A 89 1.02 7.45 -1.60
CA LEU A 89 1.80 6.23 -1.33
C LEU A 89 1.74 5.78 0.13
N VAL A 90 1.11 6.58 1.01
CA VAL A 90 0.89 6.27 2.43
C VAL A 90 -0.60 6.23 2.70
N ALA A 91 -1.05 5.19 3.40
CA ALA A 91 -2.42 5.07 3.90
C ALA A 91 -2.44 4.92 5.41
N SER A 92 -3.39 5.60 6.05
CA SER A 92 -3.75 5.36 7.45
C SER A 92 -4.64 4.11 7.56
N LEU A 93 -4.68 3.51 8.75
CA LEU A 93 -5.56 2.38 9.01
C LEU A 93 -7.00 2.86 9.26
N ASP A 94 -7.94 2.38 8.46
CA ASP A 94 -9.36 2.68 8.58
C ASP A 94 -10.16 1.48 9.08
N ILE A 95 -11.23 1.75 9.85
CA ILE A 95 -12.24 0.75 10.19
C ILE A 95 -13.35 0.84 9.15
N LEU A 96 -13.49 -0.18 8.31
CA LEU A 96 -14.50 -0.25 7.25
C LEU A 96 -15.31 -1.53 7.35
N GLU A 97 -16.47 -1.57 6.69
CA GLU A 97 -17.27 -2.78 6.52
C GLU A 97 -16.92 -3.47 5.19
N ASP A 98 -16.77 -4.79 5.21
CA ASP A 98 -16.68 -5.60 4.00
C ASP A 98 -18.05 -5.77 3.30
N ALA A 99 -18.09 -6.38 2.11
CA ALA A 99 -19.35 -6.54 1.37
C ALA A 99 -20.46 -7.30 2.15
N PRO A 100 -20.13 -8.32 2.97
CA PRO A 100 -21.06 -8.91 3.94
C PRO A 100 -21.47 -8.04 5.14
N GLY A 101 -20.95 -6.83 5.31
CA GLY A 101 -21.24 -5.93 6.44
C GLY A 101 -20.40 -6.19 7.69
N ARG A 102 -19.30 -6.93 7.59
CA ARG A 102 -18.41 -7.21 8.74
C ARG A 102 -17.35 -6.14 8.83
N GLN A 103 -17.19 -5.58 10.03
CA GLN A 103 -16.14 -4.60 10.29
C GLN A 103 -14.75 -5.24 10.20
N GLY A 104 -13.80 -4.50 9.63
CA GLY A 104 -12.40 -4.88 9.52
C GLY A 104 -11.49 -3.66 9.49
N LEU A 105 -10.18 -3.92 9.55
CA LEU A 105 -9.13 -2.92 9.51
C LEU A 105 -8.51 -2.91 8.11
N PHE A 106 -8.52 -1.77 7.43
CA PHE A 106 -8.14 -1.68 6.03
C PHE A 106 -7.19 -0.53 5.75
N PHE A 107 -6.29 -0.76 4.80
CA PHE A 107 -5.54 0.27 4.10
C PHE A 107 -6.06 0.35 2.67
N VAL A 108 -6.40 1.54 2.20
CA VAL A 108 -6.93 1.78 0.85
C VAL A 108 -6.02 2.75 0.12
N PHE A 109 -5.63 2.40 -1.10
CA PHE A 109 -4.78 3.23 -1.96
C PHE A 109 -5.54 3.58 -3.24
N PRO A 110 -6.45 4.58 -3.19
CA PRO A 110 -7.30 4.93 -4.31
C PRO A 110 -6.56 5.74 -5.38
N ASP A 111 -5.41 6.33 -5.03
CA ASP A 111 -4.73 7.31 -5.84
C ASP A 111 -3.23 7.02 -5.98
N VAL A 112 -2.91 5.94 -6.70
CA VAL A 112 -1.53 5.56 -7.00
C VAL A 112 -1.39 5.42 -8.51
N SER A 113 -0.36 6.00 -9.11
CA SER A 113 -0.07 5.90 -10.54
C SER A 113 1.41 5.54 -10.75
N VAL A 114 1.71 4.92 -11.89
CA VAL A 114 3.08 4.58 -12.30
C VAL A 114 3.47 5.45 -13.49
N ARG A 115 4.65 6.06 -13.44
CA ARG A 115 5.11 7.04 -14.43
C ARG A 115 5.43 6.44 -15.78
N TRP A 116 6.15 5.31 -15.79
CA TRP A 116 6.62 4.65 -17.00
C TRP A 116 5.95 3.29 -17.17
N GLU A 117 5.72 2.91 -18.42
CA GLU A 117 5.24 1.59 -18.78
C GLU A 117 6.21 0.50 -18.31
N GLY A 118 5.63 -0.57 -17.79
CA GLY A 118 6.36 -1.75 -17.38
C GLY A 118 5.46 -2.71 -16.59
N ARG A 119 6.07 -3.79 -16.13
CA ARG A 119 5.47 -4.73 -15.19
C ARG A 119 6.18 -4.62 -13.86
N TYR A 120 5.38 -4.53 -12.80
CA TYR A 120 5.87 -4.17 -11.48
C TYR A 120 5.15 -4.97 -10.41
N GLN A 121 5.81 -5.08 -9.26
CA GLN A 121 5.20 -5.53 -8.01
C GLN A 121 5.09 -4.35 -7.06
N LEU A 122 4.05 -4.32 -6.24
CA LEU A 122 3.91 -3.35 -5.16
C LEU A 122 4.19 -4.04 -3.84
N GLN A 123 5.12 -3.48 -3.07
CA GLN A 123 5.36 -3.90 -1.70
C GLN A 123 4.63 -2.96 -0.74
N LEU A 124 3.82 -3.54 0.14
CA LEU A 124 3.23 -2.81 1.27
C LEU A 124 4.08 -3.01 2.53
N THR A 125 4.46 -1.92 3.18
CA THR A 125 5.17 -1.94 4.46
C THR A 125 4.29 -1.37 5.55
N LEU A 126 3.92 -2.20 6.53
CA LEU A 126 3.26 -1.75 7.76
C LEU A 126 4.28 -1.06 8.67
N MET A 127 3.96 0.14 9.10
CA MET A 127 4.77 0.95 9.99
C MET A 127 3.94 1.39 11.18
N ARG A 128 4.62 1.56 12.32
CA ARG A 128 4.04 2.20 13.50
C ARG A 128 4.85 3.45 13.79
N ILE A 129 4.20 4.61 13.81
CA ILE A 129 4.83 5.84 14.28
C ILE A 129 4.73 5.93 15.81
N SER A 130 5.81 6.30 16.47
CA SER A 130 5.79 6.60 17.90
C SER A 130 5.28 8.02 18.14
N ARG A 131 4.75 8.27 19.33
CA ARG A 131 4.60 9.64 19.85
C ARG A 131 5.97 10.27 20.12
#